data_AF-A0A1B7LAM9-F1
#
_entry.id   AF-A0A1B7LAM9-F1
#
_cell.length_a   1.000
_cell.length_b   1.000
_cell.length_c   1.000
_cell.angle_alpha   90.00
_cell.angle_beta   90.00
_cell.angle_gamma   90.00
#
_symmetry.space_group_name_H-M   'P 1'
#
loop_
_entity.id
_entity.type
_entity.pdbx_description
1 polymer ?
#
loop_
_entity_poly.entity_id
_entity_poly.type
_entity_poly.pdbx_seq_one_letter_code
_entity_poly.pdbx_strand_id
1 'polypeptide(L)'
;MRKTILAAILVAVLCLTAAGCSGQQLENRSADNTVAPVTITAQEIKQDKTNIAVNLKIPVISGMKDRTVQNKINAQLAEDAKKFASEVEKLADAEVPQIRKSGSKVNRYTARTSYEVAYNKNGLLSITCMFMQYTGGAHGLEVKKAYNFDLTNGKNLALGDLFKPGTDYKGIINAEIKKQIQAKPGEYFSGANGFQGIKDNQGYYLSDNALVIYFQEYDIAPYAAGHPEFKIPYTLFGNGLKTP
;
A
#
# COMPACT_ATOMS: atom_id res chain seq x y z
N MET A 1 -32.00 -16.07 -20.66
CA MET A 1 -30.77 -16.22 -19.83
C MET A 1 -29.54 -15.88 -20.66
N ARG A 2 -29.07 -14.62 -20.61
CA ARG A 2 -27.79 -14.21 -21.24
C ARG A 2 -26.75 -14.13 -20.13
N LYS A 3 -25.69 -14.94 -20.24
CA LYS A 3 -24.56 -14.98 -19.31
C LYS A 3 -23.79 -13.65 -19.44
N THR A 4 -23.98 -12.72 -18.52
CA THR A 4 -23.09 -11.57 -18.33
C THR A 4 -21.77 -12.08 -17.76
N ILE A 5 -20.75 -12.10 -18.59
CA ILE A 5 -19.37 -12.40 -18.19
C ILE A 5 -18.86 -11.17 -17.43
N LEU A 6 -18.86 -11.22 -16.10
CA LEU A 6 -18.05 -10.31 -15.28
C LEU A 6 -16.59 -10.72 -15.48
N ALA A 7 -15.87 -10.01 -16.35
CA ALA A 7 -14.41 -10.08 -16.38
C ALA A 7 -13.87 -9.21 -15.25
N ALA A 8 -13.59 -9.80 -14.09
CA ALA A 8 -12.75 -9.17 -13.08
C ALA A 8 -11.32 -9.16 -13.62
N ILE A 9 -10.87 -8.04 -14.17
CA ILE A 9 -9.48 -7.86 -14.57
C ILE A 9 -8.67 -7.63 -13.29
N LEU A 10 -8.01 -8.70 -12.82
CA LEU A 10 -7.02 -8.65 -11.76
C LEU A 10 -5.81 -7.87 -12.28
N VAL A 11 -5.54 -6.70 -11.72
CA VAL A 11 -4.34 -5.92 -12.03
C VAL A 11 -3.12 -6.68 -11.51
N ALA A 12 -2.37 -7.29 -12.42
CA ALA A 12 -1.11 -7.94 -12.10
C ALA A 12 -0.07 -6.87 -11.72
N VAL A 13 0.34 -6.87 -10.45
CA VAL A 13 1.48 -6.08 -9.98
C VAL A 13 2.76 -6.69 -10.57
N LEU A 14 3.38 -5.97 -11.51
CA LEU A 14 4.66 -6.36 -12.10
C LEU A 14 5.76 -6.22 -11.02
N CYS A 15 6.26 -7.36 -10.52
CA CYS A 15 7.50 -7.42 -9.75
C CYS A 15 8.68 -7.19 -10.70
N LEU A 16 9.23 -5.96 -10.71
CA LEU A 16 10.56 -5.72 -11.26
C LEU A 16 11.61 -6.17 -10.23
N THR A 17 12.17 -7.36 -10.43
CA THR A 17 13.37 -7.81 -9.72
C THR A 17 14.60 -7.22 -10.39
N ALA A 18 15.16 -6.16 -9.81
CA ALA A 18 16.56 -5.82 -10.05
C ALA A 18 17.41 -6.55 -9.00
N ALA A 19 17.97 -7.69 -9.41
CA ALA A 19 19.11 -8.28 -8.73
C ALA A 19 20.34 -7.43 -9.04
N GLY A 20 20.91 -6.83 -8.01
CA GLY A 20 22.18 -6.12 -8.06
C GLY A 20 22.78 -6.11 -6.66
N CYS A 21 23.83 -6.92 -6.47
CA CYS A 21 24.59 -7.02 -5.23
C CYS A 21 25.12 -5.65 -4.78
N SER A 22 24.82 -5.28 -3.54
CA SER A 22 25.75 -4.56 -2.67
C SER A 22 25.43 -4.88 -1.21
N GLY A 23 25.93 -6.03 -0.75
CA GLY A 23 26.11 -6.24 0.67
C GLY A 23 27.25 -5.35 1.15
N GLN A 24 26.94 -4.25 1.82
CA GLN A 24 27.62 -3.75 3.01
C GLN A 24 27.05 -2.39 3.47
N GLN A 25 27.00 -2.23 4.80
CA GLN A 25 26.61 -1.07 5.62
C GLN A 25 25.12 -0.88 5.95
N LEU A 26 24.59 -1.75 6.82
CA LEU A 26 23.51 -1.40 7.77
C LEU A 26 23.84 -1.85 9.21
N GLU A 27 25.12 -1.89 9.58
CA GLU A 27 25.57 -2.25 10.93
C GLU A 27 26.38 -1.11 11.55
N ASN A 28 25.68 -0.02 11.92
CA ASN A 28 25.95 0.86 13.07
C ASN A 28 25.11 2.12 12.93
N ARG A 29 23.87 2.10 13.45
CA ARG A 29 23.19 3.35 13.78
C ARG A 29 23.62 3.72 15.20
N SER A 30 24.71 4.45 15.32
CA SER A 30 25.00 5.20 16.55
C SER A 30 23.82 6.15 16.82
N ALA A 31 23.46 6.29 18.09
CA ALA A 31 22.29 7.05 18.55
C ALA A 31 22.33 8.58 18.27
N ASP A 32 23.32 9.04 17.49
CA ASP A 32 23.66 10.45 17.29
C ASP A 32 23.38 10.96 15.85
N ASN A 33 22.77 10.12 15.00
CA ASN A 33 22.49 10.44 13.60
C ASN A 33 20.98 10.40 13.29
N THR A 34 20.15 10.93 14.20
CA THR A 34 18.70 10.99 14.00
C THR A 34 18.38 11.98 12.89
N VAL A 35 18.11 11.47 11.68
CA VAL A 35 17.52 12.26 10.60
C VAL A 35 16.20 12.81 11.12
N ALA A 36 16.09 14.15 11.18
CA ALA A 36 14.90 14.83 11.64
C ALA A 36 13.67 14.41 10.81
N PRO A 37 12.47 14.38 11.41
CA PRO A 37 11.23 14.17 10.67
C PRO A 37 11.13 15.14 9.50
N VAL A 38 10.66 14.63 8.36
CA VAL A 38 10.43 15.46 7.17
C VAL A 38 9.05 16.08 7.22
N THR A 39 8.81 17.12 6.42
CA THR A 39 7.47 17.71 6.28
C THR A 39 6.76 17.06 5.09
N ILE A 40 5.52 16.63 5.29
CA ILE A 40 4.67 16.04 4.24
C ILE A 40 3.48 16.97 4.00
N THR A 41 3.31 17.42 2.77
CA THR A 41 2.13 18.17 2.33
C THR A 41 1.40 17.42 1.22
N ALA A 42 0.15 17.79 0.96
CA ALA A 42 -0.63 17.22 -0.13
C ALA A 42 -0.49 18.09 -1.39
N GLN A 43 -0.09 17.48 -2.51
CA GLN A 43 -0.35 18.00 -3.83
C GLN A 43 -1.69 17.44 -4.33
N GLU A 44 -2.60 18.32 -4.73
CA GLU A 44 -3.88 17.91 -5.31
C GLU A 44 -3.86 18.02 -6.84
N ILE A 45 -4.31 16.97 -7.53
CA ILE A 45 -4.58 16.97 -8.97
C ILE A 45 -6.05 16.64 -9.17
N LYS A 46 -6.80 17.58 -9.75
CA LYS A 46 -8.23 17.41 -10.06
C LYS A 46 -8.46 17.54 -11.55
N GLN A 47 -9.26 16.64 -12.10
CA GLN A 47 -9.69 16.67 -13.50
C GLN A 47 -11.14 16.24 -13.56
N ASP A 48 -11.98 17.01 -14.25
CA ASP A 48 -13.37 16.64 -14.52
C ASP A 48 -13.58 16.52 -16.04
N LYS A 49 -13.82 15.29 -16.49
CA LYS A 49 -14.13 14.96 -17.89
C LYS A 49 -15.49 14.27 -17.95
N THR A 50 -16.08 14.26 -19.14
CA THR A 50 -17.40 13.65 -19.40
C THR A 50 -17.51 12.21 -18.89
N ASN A 51 -16.46 11.40 -19.04
CA ASN A 51 -16.47 9.98 -18.69
C ASN A 51 -15.89 9.69 -17.29
N ILE A 52 -15.09 10.60 -16.74
CA ILE A 52 -14.32 10.36 -15.51
C ILE A 52 -14.11 11.64 -14.69
N ALA A 53 -14.22 11.52 -13.37
CA ALA A 53 -13.71 12.51 -12.42
C ALA A 53 -12.47 11.98 -11.68
N VAL A 54 -11.38 12.73 -11.72
CA VAL A 54 -10.11 12.41 -11.06
C VAL A 54 -9.87 13.38 -9.92
N ASN A 55 -9.52 12.86 -8.74
CA ASN A 55 -9.11 13.65 -7.58
C ASN A 55 -7.98 12.94 -6.83
N LEU A 56 -6.74 13.30 -7.14
CA LEU A 56 -5.54 12.71 -6.54
C LEU A 56 -5.05 13.61 -5.42
N LYS A 57 -4.89 13.06 -4.22
CA LYS A 57 -4.07 13.63 -3.15
C LYS A 57 -2.76 12.86 -3.10
N ILE A 58 -1.66 13.54 -3.42
CA ILE A 58 -0.32 12.94 -3.53
C ILE A 58 0.55 13.51 -2.41
N PRO A 59 1.15 12.68 -1.55
CA PRO A 59 2.08 13.16 -0.54
C PRO A 59 3.36 13.69 -1.18
N VAL A 60 3.79 14.87 -0.75
CA VAL A 60 5.03 15.52 -1.17
C VAL A 60 5.90 15.76 0.05
N ILE A 61 7.11 15.20 0.02
CA ILE A 61 8.11 15.31 1.07
C ILE A 61 8.97 16.55 0.83
N SER A 62 9.27 17.25 1.92
CA SER A 62 10.18 18.38 1.96
C SER A 62 11.01 18.39 3.25
N GLY A 63 12.12 19.14 3.24
CA GLY A 63 12.99 19.32 4.40
C GLY A 63 14.16 18.32 4.49
N MET A 64 14.35 17.46 3.50
CA MET A 64 15.51 16.57 3.44
C MET A 64 16.77 17.34 3.06
N LYS A 65 17.90 17.00 3.69
CA LYS A 65 19.23 17.50 3.32
C LYS A 65 19.63 17.05 1.91
N ASP A 66 19.44 15.77 1.62
CA ASP A 66 19.66 15.21 0.28
C ASP A 66 18.43 15.43 -0.59
N ARG A 67 18.52 16.41 -1.50
CA ARG A 67 17.44 16.75 -2.43
C ARG A 67 17.29 15.73 -3.56
N THR A 68 18.33 14.98 -3.90
CA THR A 68 18.26 13.94 -4.92
C THR A 68 17.39 12.78 -4.41
N VAL A 69 17.64 12.33 -3.18
CA VAL A 69 16.82 11.31 -2.53
C VAL A 69 15.39 11.80 -2.35
N GLN A 70 15.19 13.03 -1.88
CA GLN A 70 13.86 13.64 -1.74
C GLN A 70 13.07 13.62 -3.05
N ASN A 71 13.69 14.08 -4.14
CA ASN A 71 13.06 14.17 -5.45
C ASN A 71 12.73 12.79 -6.02
N LYS A 72 13.60 11.79 -5.77
CA LYS A 72 13.34 10.39 -6.16
C LYS A 72 12.10 9.84 -5.47
N ILE A 73 11.96 10.04 -4.16
CA ILE A 73 10.78 9.57 -3.41
C ILE A 73 9.51 10.27 -3.91
N ASN A 74 9.55 11.60 -4.04
CA ASN A 74 8.41 12.38 -4.56
C ASN A 74 8.02 11.96 -5.97
N ALA A 75 9.00 11.69 -6.85
CA ALA A 75 8.74 11.21 -8.20
C ALA A 75 8.02 9.86 -8.19
N GLN A 76 8.47 8.90 -7.36
CA GLN A 76 7.81 7.59 -7.24
C GLN A 76 6.35 7.72 -6.78
N LEU A 77 6.08 8.52 -5.75
CA LEU A 77 4.72 8.74 -5.23
C LEU A 77 3.81 9.39 -6.28
N ALA A 78 4.33 10.37 -7.01
CA ALA A 78 3.59 11.04 -8.07
C ALA A 78 3.35 10.14 -9.29
N GLU A 79 4.33 9.34 -9.69
CA GLU A 79 4.22 8.41 -10.82
C GLU A 79 3.16 7.35 -10.55
N ASP A 80 3.18 6.72 -9.38
CA ASP A 80 2.19 5.72 -9.00
C ASP A 80 0.76 6.28 -9.03
N ALA A 81 0.53 7.47 -8.46
CA ALA A 81 -0.77 8.13 -8.46
C ALA A 81 -1.26 8.51 -9.87
N LYS A 82 -0.35 9.05 -10.70
CA LYS A 82 -0.68 9.42 -12.09
C LYS A 82 -0.94 8.20 -12.97
N LYS A 83 -0.15 7.13 -12.79
CA LYS A 83 -0.34 5.86 -13.50
C LYS A 83 -1.70 5.27 -13.18
N PHE A 84 -2.06 5.19 -11.89
CA PHE A 84 -3.39 4.75 -11.46
C PHE A 84 -4.51 5.56 -12.15
N ALA A 85 -4.44 6.90 -12.08
CA ALA A 85 -5.45 7.75 -12.70
C ALA A 85 -5.56 7.52 -14.22
N SER A 86 -4.42 7.37 -14.90
CA SER A 86 -4.36 7.09 -16.34
C SER A 86 -4.98 5.75 -16.70
N GLU A 87 -4.80 4.72 -15.88
CA GLU A 87 -5.40 3.40 -16.10
C GLU A 87 -6.93 3.45 -15.97
N VAL A 88 -7.45 4.11 -14.94
CA VAL A 88 -8.92 4.29 -14.77
C VAL A 88 -9.51 5.14 -15.89
N GLU A 89 -8.79 6.17 -16.32
CA GLU A 89 -9.21 7.02 -17.44
C GLU A 89 -9.29 6.24 -18.75
N LYS A 90 -8.30 5.40 -19.06
CA LYS A 90 -8.33 4.53 -20.25
C LYS A 90 -9.53 3.58 -20.22
N LEU A 91 -9.85 3.01 -19.05
CA LEU A 91 -11.05 2.17 -18.88
C LEU A 91 -12.33 2.98 -19.13
N ALA A 92 -12.43 4.18 -18.56
CA ALA A 92 -13.58 5.06 -18.74
C ALA A 92 -13.80 5.41 -20.22
N ASP A 93 -12.74 5.78 -20.94
CA ASP A 93 -12.83 6.16 -22.36
C ASP A 93 -13.17 4.97 -23.27
N ALA A 94 -12.78 3.75 -22.89
CA ALA A 94 -13.13 2.55 -23.62
C ALA A 94 -14.59 2.10 -23.39
N GLU A 95 -15.06 2.13 -22.14
CA GLU A 95 -16.31 1.47 -21.74
C GLU A 95 -17.51 2.41 -21.72
N VAL A 96 -17.35 3.63 -21.19
CA VAL A 96 -18.45 4.58 -20.99
C VAL A 96 -19.18 4.91 -22.31
N PRO A 97 -18.50 5.17 -23.44
CA PRO A 97 -19.19 5.41 -24.71
C PRO A 97 -20.01 4.21 -25.20
N GLN A 98 -19.54 2.98 -24.94
CA GLN A 98 -20.23 1.77 -25.37
C GLN A 98 -21.48 1.51 -24.53
N ILE A 99 -21.39 1.71 -23.20
CA ILE A 99 -22.53 1.64 -22.29
C ILE A 99 -23.59 2.66 -22.73
N ARG A 100 -23.17 3.89 -23.05
CA ARG A 100 -24.07 4.95 -23.54
C ARG A 100 -24.79 4.53 -24.83
N LYS A 101 -24.07 3.98 -25.80
CA LYS A 101 -24.65 3.49 -27.07
C LYS A 101 -25.64 2.34 -26.88
N SER A 102 -25.49 1.54 -25.82
CA SER A 102 -26.43 0.45 -25.50
C SER A 102 -27.77 0.93 -24.91
N GLY A 103 -27.90 2.23 -24.61
CA GLY A 103 -29.08 2.79 -23.94
C GLY A 103 -29.12 2.55 -22.42
N SER A 104 -28.09 1.91 -21.86
CA SER A 104 -27.96 1.69 -20.42
C SER A 104 -27.62 2.99 -19.68
N LYS A 105 -28.03 3.09 -18.42
CA LYS A 105 -27.60 4.18 -17.54
C LYS A 105 -26.08 4.13 -17.37
N VAL A 106 -25.42 5.22 -17.74
CA VAL A 106 -23.97 5.39 -17.56
C VAL A 106 -23.72 6.03 -16.19
N ASN A 107 -22.87 5.40 -15.39
CA ASN A 107 -22.26 6.05 -14.25
C ASN A 107 -20.91 6.65 -14.68
N ARG A 108 -20.62 7.88 -14.26
CA ARG A 108 -19.31 8.51 -14.47
C ARG A 108 -18.26 7.76 -13.63
N TYR A 109 -17.14 7.40 -14.23
CA TYR A 109 -16.08 6.72 -13.49
C TYR A 109 -15.38 7.70 -12.55
N THR A 110 -14.75 7.20 -11.49
CA THR A 110 -13.95 8.04 -10.60
C THR A 110 -12.62 7.40 -10.28
N ALA A 111 -11.56 8.20 -10.22
CA ALA A 111 -10.26 7.82 -9.67
C ALA A 111 -9.92 8.78 -8.53
N ARG A 112 -9.66 8.23 -7.34
CA ARG A 112 -9.30 9.03 -6.16
C ARG A 112 -8.09 8.45 -5.45
N THR A 113 -7.22 9.31 -4.94
CA THR A 113 -6.20 8.90 -3.98
C THR A 113 -6.31 9.67 -2.68
N SER A 114 -5.95 9.01 -1.59
CA SER A 114 -5.74 9.64 -0.28
C SER A 114 -4.50 9.03 0.38
N TYR A 115 -3.97 9.68 1.41
CA TYR A 115 -2.82 9.16 2.14
C TYR A 115 -2.88 9.49 3.63
N GLU A 116 -2.16 8.71 4.42
CA GLU A 116 -1.92 8.90 5.84
C GLU A 116 -0.43 8.69 6.15
N VAL A 117 0.15 9.58 6.96
CA VAL A 117 1.52 9.42 7.48
C VAL A 117 1.44 8.59 8.76
N ALA A 118 1.81 7.31 8.67
CA ALA A 118 1.75 6.38 9.80
C ALA A 118 3.01 6.43 10.69
N TYR A 119 4.15 6.82 10.11
CA TYR A 119 5.42 6.94 10.82
C TYR A 119 6.34 7.95 10.16
N ASN A 120 7.00 8.81 10.94
CA ASN A 120 7.95 9.80 10.42
C ASN A 120 8.96 10.18 11.51
N LYS A 121 9.89 9.26 11.80
CA LYS A 121 10.95 9.46 12.80
C LYS A 121 12.12 8.53 12.50
N ASN A 122 13.26 8.74 13.16
CA ASN A 122 14.42 7.85 13.05
C ASN A 122 14.93 7.65 11.60
N GLY A 123 14.77 8.65 10.73
CA GLY A 123 15.11 8.56 9.31
C GLY A 123 14.28 7.55 8.52
N LEU A 124 13.12 7.13 9.04
CA LEU A 124 12.14 6.32 8.33
C LEU A 124 10.85 7.10 8.13
N LEU A 125 10.22 6.85 6.99
CA LEU A 125 8.91 7.39 6.65
C LEU A 125 8.01 6.25 6.18
N SER A 126 6.88 6.06 6.87
CA SER A 126 5.83 5.13 6.47
C SER A 126 4.57 5.90 6.11
N ILE A 127 4.13 5.76 4.87
CA ILE A 127 2.92 6.39 4.34
C ILE A 127 2.01 5.31 3.80
N THR A 128 0.75 5.31 4.19
CA THR A 128 -0.27 4.49 3.52
C THR A 128 -1.02 5.36 2.52
N CYS A 129 -1.29 4.81 1.35
CA CYS A 129 -2.03 5.45 0.27
C CYS A 129 -3.20 4.55 -0.12
N MET A 130 -4.39 5.13 -0.24
CA MET A 130 -5.56 4.47 -0.80
C MET A 130 -5.74 4.89 -2.25
N PHE A 131 -5.92 3.91 -3.14
CA PHE A 131 -6.19 4.09 -4.56
C PHE A 131 -7.60 3.56 -4.82
N MET A 132 -8.58 4.46 -4.88
CA MET A 132 -9.98 4.11 -5.02
C MET A 132 -10.48 4.41 -6.43
N GLN A 133 -11.05 3.39 -7.07
CA GLN A 133 -11.75 3.54 -8.34
C GLN A 133 -13.23 3.19 -8.22
N TYR A 134 -14.05 3.87 -8.98
CA TYR A 134 -15.45 3.48 -9.21
C TYR A 134 -15.69 3.39 -10.71
N THR A 135 -16.13 2.22 -11.16
CA THR A 135 -16.33 1.88 -12.58
C THR A 135 -17.79 1.49 -12.87
N GLY A 136 -18.73 1.99 -12.05
CA GLY A 136 -20.16 1.82 -12.30
C GLY A 136 -20.82 0.56 -11.72
N GLY A 137 -20.08 -0.27 -10.97
CA GLY A 137 -20.60 -1.42 -10.23
C GLY A 137 -21.40 -1.07 -8.98
N ALA A 138 -21.66 -2.06 -8.13
CA ALA A 138 -22.39 -1.88 -6.87
C ALA A 138 -21.61 -1.03 -5.84
N HIS A 139 -20.28 -1.12 -5.85
CA HIS A 139 -19.37 -0.35 -5.02
C HIS A 139 -18.07 -0.03 -5.78
N GLY A 140 -17.23 0.82 -5.20
CA GLY A 140 -15.87 1.06 -5.68
C GLY A 140 -14.93 -0.08 -5.32
N LEU A 141 -13.74 -0.08 -5.91
CA LEU A 141 -12.64 -0.94 -5.51
C LEU A 141 -11.55 -0.05 -4.94
N GLU A 142 -11.04 -0.40 -3.77
CA GLU A 142 -9.95 0.32 -3.14
C GLU A 142 -8.74 -0.60 -3.01
N VAL A 143 -7.58 -0.09 -3.37
CA VAL A 143 -6.29 -0.75 -3.12
C VAL A 143 -5.51 0.07 -2.11
N LYS A 144 -5.12 -0.57 -1.01
CA LYS A 144 -4.22 0.01 -0.03
C LYS A 144 -2.77 -0.30 -0.38
N LYS A 145 -1.94 0.72 -0.50
CA LYS A 145 -0.48 0.57 -0.71
C LYS A 145 0.28 1.37 0.34
N ALA A 146 1.16 0.70 1.06
CA ALA A 146 2.10 1.36 1.96
C ALA A 146 3.47 1.56 1.30
N TYR A 147 4.11 2.66 1.64
CA TYR A 147 5.48 3.00 1.27
C TYR A 147 6.29 3.18 2.56
N ASN A 148 7.40 2.46 2.69
CA ASN A 148 8.26 2.44 3.87
C ASN A 148 9.66 2.88 3.47
N PHE A 149 9.91 4.19 3.42
CA PHE A 149 11.17 4.73 2.94
C PHE A 149 12.22 4.82 4.04
N ASP A 150 13.43 4.35 3.74
CA ASP A 150 14.64 4.82 4.40
C ASP A 150 15.04 6.18 3.78
N LEU A 151 14.93 7.25 4.58
CA LEU A 151 15.18 8.61 4.12
C LEU A 151 16.66 8.91 3.86
N THR A 152 17.58 8.02 4.25
CA THR A 152 19.01 8.18 3.99
C THR A 152 19.38 7.88 2.53
N ASN A 153 18.65 6.96 1.88
CA ASN A 153 18.96 6.47 0.53
C ASN A 153 17.74 6.39 -0.40
N GLY A 154 16.53 6.65 0.12
CA GLY A 154 15.27 6.62 -0.61
C GLY A 154 14.80 5.22 -1.01
N LYS A 155 15.35 4.16 -0.39
CA LYS A 155 14.89 2.78 -0.62
C LYS A 155 13.53 2.61 0.03
N ASN A 156 12.55 2.14 -0.74
CA ASN A 156 11.32 1.56 -0.18
C ASN A 156 11.65 0.16 0.35
N LEU A 157 11.63 0.02 1.67
CA LEU A 157 11.99 -1.21 2.37
C LEU A 157 10.97 -2.31 2.09
N ALA A 158 11.46 -3.49 1.76
CA ALA A 158 10.66 -4.71 1.80
C ALA A 158 10.53 -5.17 3.26
N LEU A 159 9.51 -5.98 3.55
CA LEU A 159 9.26 -6.46 4.92
C LEU A 159 10.48 -7.16 5.52
N GLY A 160 11.16 -8.00 4.72
CA GLY A 160 12.37 -8.70 5.15
C GLY A 160 13.57 -7.79 5.43
N ASP A 161 13.61 -6.57 4.87
CA ASP A 161 14.72 -5.63 5.11
C ASP A 161 14.78 -5.18 6.57
N LEU A 162 13.65 -5.21 7.28
CA LEU A 162 13.55 -4.82 8.69
C LEU A 162 14.26 -5.79 9.64
N PHE A 163 14.58 -7.01 9.19
CA PHE A 163 15.04 -8.08 10.07
C PHE A 163 16.47 -8.52 9.79
N LYS A 164 17.18 -8.95 10.84
CA LYS A 164 18.50 -9.56 10.74
C LYS A 164 18.42 -10.90 10.01
N PRO A 165 19.45 -11.26 9.22
CA PRO A 165 19.53 -12.59 8.62
C PRO A 165 19.30 -13.69 9.68
N GLY A 166 18.51 -14.70 9.34
CA GLY A 166 18.15 -15.79 10.26
C GLY A 166 16.99 -15.51 11.22
N THR A 167 16.41 -14.30 11.24
CA THR A 167 15.22 -14.00 12.04
C THR A 167 13.98 -14.63 11.40
N ASP A 168 13.24 -15.48 12.13
CA ASP A 168 11.95 -16.02 11.68
C ASP A 168 10.80 -15.02 11.89
N TYR A 169 10.88 -13.88 11.18
CA TYR A 169 9.85 -12.85 11.28
C TYR A 169 8.49 -13.31 10.77
N LYS A 170 8.46 -14.18 9.73
CA LYS A 170 7.20 -14.70 9.18
C LYS A 170 6.49 -15.59 10.19
N GLY A 171 7.19 -16.48 10.89
CA GLY A 171 6.63 -17.32 11.94
C GLY A 171 6.01 -16.48 13.07
N ILE A 172 6.75 -15.48 13.56
CA ILE A 172 6.29 -14.57 14.62
C ILE A 172 5.04 -13.81 14.19
N ILE A 173 5.05 -13.20 13.00
CA ILE A 173 3.90 -12.45 12.47
C ILE A 173 2.69 -13.37 12.28
N ASN A 174 2.88 -14.54 11.66
CA ASN A 174 1.80 -15.48 11.39
C ASN A 174 1.15 -15.98 12.69
N ALA A 175 1.94 -16.22 13.73
CA ALA A 175 1.43 -16.65 15.03
C ALA A 175 0.56 -15.56 15.68
N GLU A 176 1.01 -14.31 15.67
CA GLU A 176 0.26 -13.20 16.26
C GLU A 176 -1.01 -12.86 15.45
N ILE A 177 -0.97 -12.91 14.11
CA ILE A 177 -2.17 -12.75 13.27
C ILE A 177 -3.20 -13.84 13.58
N LYS A 178 -2.78 -15.12 13.66
CA LYS A 178 -3.70 -16.23 13.99
C LYS A 178 -4.37 -16.03 15.34
N LYS A 179 -3.62 -15.59 16.35
CA LYS A 179 -4.16 -15.27 17.68
C LYS A 179 -5.19 -14.14 17.62
N GLN A 180 -4.91 -13.07 16.87
CA GLN A 180 -5.85 -11.96 16.71
C GLN A 180 -7.12 -12.34 15.93
N ILE A 181 -7.01 -13.20 14.91
CA ILE A 181 -8.16 -13.75 14.18
C ILE A 181 -9.03 -14.62 15.10
N GLN A 182 -8.42 -15.49 15.92
CA GLN A 182 -9.15 -16.35 16.86
C GLN A 182 -9.92 -15.56 17.92
N ALA A 183 -9.44 -14.37 18.30
CA ALA A 183 -10.12 -13.49 19.23
C ALA A 183 -11.37 -12.80 18.63
N LYS A 184 -11.61 -12.96 17.33
CA LYS A 184 -12.69 -12.31 16.56
C LYS A 184 -13.46 -13.31 15.70
N PRO A 185 -14.17 -14.27 16.32
CA PRO A 185 -14.86 -15.33 15.59
C PRO A 185 -15.93 -14.74 14.65
N GLY A 186 -15.94 -15.20 13.40
CA GLY A 186 -16.92 -14.79 12.38
C GLY A 186 -16.57 -13.55 11.57
N GLU A 187 -15.51 -12.80 11.92
CA GLU A 187 -15.06 -11.63 11.14
C GLU A 187 -14.25 -12.03 9.89
N TYR A 188 -13.59 -13.19 9.92
CA TYR A 188 -12.65 -13.64 8.90
C TYR A 188 -13.12 -14.93 8.22
N PHE A 189 -12.66 -15.14 6.99
CA PHE A 189 -12.89 -16.39 6.27
C PHE A 189 -12.20 -17.58 6.95
N SER A 190 -12.76 -18.76 6.73
CA SER A 190 -12.27 -20.04 7.25
C SER A 190 -11.83 -20.98 6.13
N GLY A 191 -11.12 -22.06 6.48
CA GLY A 191 -10.69 -23.08 5.52
C GLY A 191 -9.71 -22.52 4.50
N ALA A 192 -9.86 -22.92 3.24
CA ALA A 192 -8.96 -22.53 2.14
C ALA A 192 -8.99 -21.02 1.82
N ASN A 193 -10.09 -20.34 2.15
CA ASN A 193 -10.24 -18.90 1.92
C ASN A 193 -9.79 -18.06 3.13
N GLY A 194 -9.44 -18.69 4.25
CA GLY A 194 -8.96 -18.03 5.45
C GLY A 194 -7.48 -17.64 5.37
N PHE A 195 -6.96 -17.07 6.45
CA PHE A 195 -5.55 -16.70 6.56
C PHE A 195 -4.62 -17.93 6.48
N GLN A 196 -3.80 -17.98 5.43
CA GLN A 196 -2.82 -19.07 5.19
C GLN A 196 -1.39 -18.71 5.62
N GLY A 197 -1.15 -17.46 6.05
CA GLY A 197 0.19 -16.91 6.27
C GLY A 197 0.44 -15.67 5.41
N ILE A 198 1.40 -14.85 5.83
CA ILE A 198 1.82 -13.67 5.08
C ILE A 198 2.64 -14.06 3.84
N LYS A 199 2.55 -13.22 2.80
CA LYS A 199 3.38 -13.31 1.59
C LYS A 199 4.75 -12.63 1.82
N ASP A 200 5.74 -12.93 0.98
CA ASP A 200 7.06 -12.26 1.01
C ASP A 200 6.95 -10.75 0.75
N ASN A 201 6.01 -10.37 -0.12
CA ASN A 201 5.66 -9.00 -0.44
C ASN A 201 4.37 -8.54 0.27
N GLN A 202 4.07 -9.09 1.46
CA GLN A 202 2.89 -8.70 2.23
C GLN A 202 2.87 -7.18 2.49
N GLY A 203 1.70 -6.57 2.34
CA GLY A 203 1.48 -5.18 2.69
C GLY A 203 1.75 -4.93 4.17
N TYR A 204 2.60 -3.96 4.47
CA TYR A 204 2.87 -3.54 5.84
C TYR A 204 3.18 -2.05 5.92
N TYR A 205 2.98 -1.47 7.09
CA TYR A 205 3.47 -0.14 7.41
C TYR A 205 3.98 -0.09 8.85
N LEU A 206 4.78 0.93 9.15
CA LEU A 206 5.36 1.13 10.47
C LEU A 206 4.44 2.01 11.30
N SER A 207 4.36 1.73 12.59
CA SER A 207 3.72 2.60 13.58
C SER A 207 4.65 2.77 14.78
N ASP A 208 4.25 3.56 15.77
CA ASP A 208 5.14 3.90 16.89
C ASP A 208 5.59 2.70 17.73
N ASN A 209 4.75 1.67 17.87
CA ASN A 209 4.97 0.55 18.78
C ASN A 209 4.78 -0.84 18.13
N ALA A 210 4.36 -0.88 16.86
CA ALA A 210 4.08 -2.12 16.17
C ALA A 210 4.35 -2.02 14.67
N LEU A 211 4.76 -3.15 14.10
CA LEU A 211 4.67 -3.42 12.68
C LEU A 211 3.20 -3.71 12.36
N VAL A 212 2.58 -2.97 11.44
CA VAL A 212 1.19 -3.24 11.04
C VAL A 212 1.18 -4.00 9.73
N ILE A 213 0.62 -5.21 9.75
CA ILE A 213 0.37 -6.03 8.56
C ILE A 213 -1.05 -5.78 8.11
N TYR A 214 -1.25 -5.54 6.82
CA TYR A 214 -2.58 -5.34 6.27
C TYR A 214 -2.84 -6.26 5.08
N PHE A 215 -4.13 -6.53 4.84
CA PHE A 215 -4.64 -7.31 3.72
C PHE A 215 -5.57 -6.45 2.88
N GLN A 216 -5.67 -6.74 1.58
CA GLN A 216 -6.61 -6.03 0.70
C GLN A 216 -8.05 -6.46 1.00
N GLU A 217 -9.01 -5.69 0.48
CA GLU A 217 -10.41 -6.11 0.41
C GLU A 217 -10.49 -7.54 -0.17
N TYR A 218 -11.31 -8.40 0.45
CA TYR A 218 -11.51 -9.81 0.08
C TYR A 218 -10.36 -10.79 0.27
N ASP A 219 -9.16 -10.37 0.70
CA ASP A 219 -8.02 -11.29 0.86
C ASP A 219 -8.29 -12.39 1.89
N ILE A 220 -8.84 -12.02 3.06
CA ILE A 220 -9.09 -12.93 4.19
C ILE A 220 -10.41 -12.66 4.93
N ALA A 221 -11.20 -11.67 4.48
CA ALA A 221 -12.44 -11.23 5.10
C ALA A 221 -13.40 -10.65 4.05
N PRO A 222 -14.72 -10.59 4.32
CA PRO A 222 -15.68 -9.94 3.43
C PRO A 222 -15.36 -8.46 3.19
N TYR A 223 -15.85 -7.90 2.08
CA TYR A 223 -15.72 -6.47 1.74
C TYR A 223 -16.03 -5.51 2.89
N ALA A 224 -17.06 -5.81 3.67
CA ALA A 224 -17.50 -4.98 4.78
C ALA A 224 -16.45 -4.81 5.89
N ALA A 225 -15.44 -5.70 5.95
CA ALA A 225 -14.30 -5.58 6.87
C ALA A 225 -13.22 -4.59 6.37
N GLY A 226 -13.37 -4.03 5.15
CA GLY A 226 -12.39 -3.11 4.55
C GLY A 226 -11.05 -3.78 4.28
N HIS A 227 -9.97 -3.13 4.71
CA HIS A 227 -8.60 -3.66 4.69
C HIS A 227 -8.23 -4.17 6.09
N PRO A 228 -8.28 -5.49 6.37
CA PRO A 228 -7.94 -5.99 7.70
C PRO A 228 -6.50 -5.65 8.08
N GLU A 229 -6.32 -5.16 9.30
CA GLU A 229 -5.01 -4.78 9.87
C GLU A 229 -4.71 -5.52 11.16
N PHE A 230 -3.45 -5.92 11.31
CA PHE A 230 -2.95 -6.65 12.47
C PHE A 230 -1.69 -5.96 12.98
N LYS A 231 -1.74 -5.51 14.23
CA LYS A 231 -0.60 -4.87 14.89
C LYS A 231 0.27 -5.96 15.51
N ILE A 232 1.53 -6.02 15.10
CA ILE A 232 2.54 -6.95 15.61
C ILE A 232 3.52 -6.15 16.46
N PRO A 233 3.43 -6.21 17.80
CA PRO A 233 4.31 -5.43 18.68
C PRO A 233 5.78 -5.68 18.36
N TYR A 234 6.58 -4.63 18.25
CA TYR A 234 8.01 -4.78 17.92
C TYR A 234 8.77 -5.63 18.94
N THR A 235 8.30 -5.66 20.18
CA THR A 235 8.85 -6.48 21.26
C THR A 235 8.83 -7.97 20.97
N LEU A 236 7.94 -8.46 20.08
CA LEU A 236 7.90 -9.87 19.69
C LEU A 236 9.12 -10.31 18.87
N PHE A 237 9.82 -9.38 18.23
CA PHE A 237 10.98 -9.68 17.39
C PHE A 237 12.31 -9.66 18.14
N GLY A 238 12.32 -9.17 19.39
CA GLY A 238 13.53 -9.04 20.20
C GLY A 238 14.70 -8.40 19.44
N ASN A 239 15.87 -9.03 19.52
CA ASN A 239 17.08 -8.56 18.83
C ASN A 239 17.11 -8.83 17.32
N GLY A 240 16.07 -9.47 16.76
CA GLY A 240 15.97 -9.77 15.33
C GLY A 240 15.56 -8.57 14.47
N LEU A 241 14.95 -7.54 15.06
CA LEU A 241 14.56 -6.32 14.36
C LEU A 241 15.76 -5.36 14.23
N LYS A 242 16.08 -4.93 13.01
CA LYS A 242 17.11 -3.91 12.72
C LYS A 242 16.58 -2.49 12.89
N THR A 243 15.31 -2.29 12.56
CA THR A 243 14.71 -0.94 12.42
C THR A 243 13.25 -0.97 12.92
N PRO A 244 12.81 0.03 13.70
CA PRO A 244 11.58 0.00 14.50
C PRO A 244 10.40 0.75 13.86
#